data_AF-A0A544Y4J3-F1
#
_entry.id   AF-A0A544Y4J3-F1
#
_cell.length_a   1.000
_cell.length_b   1.000
_cell.length_c   1.000
_cell.angle_alpha   90.00
_cell.angle_beta   90.00
_cell.angle_gamma   90.00
#
_symmetry.space_group_name_H-M   'P 1'
#
loop_
_entity.id
_entity.type
_entity.pdbx_description
1 polymer ?
#
loop_
_entity_poly.entity_id
_entity_poly.type
_entity_poly.pdbx_seq_one_letter_code
_entity_poly.pdbx_strand_id
1 'polypeptide(L)'
;MILRPATDVTDLVREILGDPLAEIAEQHVEPIHLASGAVSTAWLHRVRGTTTSGVRWSFFVKSIHSIEHSARLENMPEQMRAVLSARFPWRADADVHLARHPLPDGLRLPRMYRLGDDRLVMWLEDVPVAPATWDLHRYRAAARLLGGASRRDQWEGAVSGASRRAGRDVRWRRRRSRGSAVPCRGR
;
A
#
# COMPACT_ATOMS: atom_id res chain seq x y z
N MET A 1 7.97 -4.65 -15.83
CA MET A 1 6.67 -5.03 -15.26
C MET A 1 5.77 -3.81 -15.36
N ILE A 2 4.79 -3.82 -16.28
CA ILE A 2 3.93 -2.67 -16.59
C ILE A 2 2.79 -2.67 -15.57
N LEU A 3 2.74 -1.65 -14.71
CA LEU A 3 1.61 -1.41 -13.80
C LEU A 3 0.44 -0.85 -14.63
N ARG A 4 -0.73 -1.51 -14.60
CA ARG A 4 -1.95 -1.08 -15.29
C ARG A 4 -2.80 -0.15 -14.40
N PRO A 5 -3.36 0.96 -14.93
CA PRO A 5 -4.26 1.84 -14.18
C PRO A 5 -5.75 1.38 -14.27
N ALA A 6 -6.51 1.70 -13.21
CA ALA A 6 -7.91 1.36 -12.90
C ALA A 6 -8.18 -0.12 -12.56
N THR A 7 -8.25 -0.42 -11.25
CA THR A 7 -8.33 -1.74 -10.64
C THR A 7 -9.76 -2.30 -10.65
N ASP A 8 -10.03 -3.31 -11.46
CA ASP A 8 -11.22 -4.15 -11.26
C ASP A 8 -11.01 -5.03 -10.01
N VAL A 9 -11.89 -4.90 -9.02
CA VAL A 9 -11.87 -5.71 -7.80
C VAL A 9 -12.00 -7.19 -8.15
N THR A 10 -12.76 -7.52 -9.19
CA THR A 10 -12.97 -8.89 -9.69
C THR A 10 -11.66 -9.52 -10.14
N ASP A 11 -10.88 -8.79 -10.95
CA ASP A 11 -9.56 -9.26 -11.41
C ASP A 11 -8.60 -9.49 -10.24
N LEU A 12 -8.64 -8.63 -9.22
CA LEU A 12 -7.84 -8.85 -8.03
C LEU A 12 -8.31 -10.06 -7.23
N VAL A 13 -9.62 -10.26 -7.06
CA VAL A 13 -10.16 -11.44 -6.36
C VAL A 13 -9.73 -12.72 -7.06
N ARG A 14 -9.80 -12.75 -8.40
CA ARG A 14 -9.30 -13.87 -9.21
C ARG A 14 -7.82 -14.14 -8.98
N GLU A 15 -6.98 -13.10 -8.90
CA GLU A 15 -5.56 -13.25 -8.57
C GLU A 15 -5.35 -13.78 -7.15
N ILE A 16 -6.05 -13.23 -6.15
CA ILE A 16 -5.92 -13.62 -4.74
C ILE A 16 -6.28 -15.10 -4.57
N LEU A 17 -7.36 -15.53 -5.23
CA LEU A 17 -7.87 -16.89 -5.16
C LEU A 17 -7.11 -17.87 -6.08
N GLY A 18 -6.38 -17.37 -7.07
CA GLY A 18 -5.77 -18.19 -8.12
C GLY A 18 -6.81 -18.85 -9.03
N ASP A 19 -8.02 -18.28 -9.12
CA ASP A 19 -9.14 -18.79 -9.90
C ASP A 19 -9.57 -17.72 -10.92
N PRO A 20 -9.25 -17.88 -12.22
CA PRO A 20 -9.57 -16.90 -13.25
C PRO A 20 -11.07 -16.80 -13.56
N LEU A 21 -11.89 -17.75 -13.09
CA LEU A 21 -13.34 -17.77 -13.29
C LEU A 21 -14.11 -17.36 -12.03
N ALA A 22 -13.43 -16.93 -10.97
CA ALA A 22 -14.09 -16.45 -9.77
C ALA A 22 -14.94 -15.21 -10.08
N GLU A 23 -16.22 -15.29 -9.70
CA GLU A 23 -17.18 -14.19 -9.76
C GLU A 23 -17.58 -13.78 -8.35
N ILE A 24 -17.66 -12.47 -8.09
CA ILE A 24 -18.04 -11.93 -6.79
C ILE A 24 -19.56 -12.03 -6.62
N ALA A 25 -20.01 -12.67 -5.55
CA ALA A 25 -21.42 -12.70 -5.17
C ALA A 25 -21.77 -11.57 -4.19
N GLU A 26 -20.88 -11.31 -3.23
CA GLU A 26 -21.08 -10.33 -2.18
C GLU A 26 -19.77 -9.60 -1.90
N GLN A 27 -19.86 -8.29 -1.62
CA GLN A 27 -18.73 -7.46 -1.26
C GLN A 27 -19.12 -6.49 -0.14
N HIS A 28 -18.22 -6.36 0.83
CA HIS A 28 -18.30 -5.43 1.95
C HIS A 28 -17.02 -4.60 2.04
N VAL A 29 -17.18 -3.33 2.37
CA VAL A 29 -16.06 -2.40 2.63
C VAL A 29 -16.23 -1.86 4.04
N GLU A 30 -15.26 -2.15 4.90
CA GLU A 30 -15.24 -1.75 6.30
C GLU A 30 -14.10 -0.75 6.54
N PRO A 31 -14.38 0.50 6.97
CA PRO A 31 -13.32 1.43 7.37
C PRO A 31 -12.65 0.98 8.66
N ILE A 32 -11.33 1.00 8.68
CA ILE A 32 -10.52 0.72 9.86
C ILE A 32 -10.08 2.04 10.47
N HIS A 33 -10.49 2.27 11.71
CA HIS A 33 -10.07 3.44 12.46
C HIS A 33 -8.58 3.36 12.79
N LEU A 34 -7.84 4.34 12.29
CA LEU A 34 -6.41 4.44 12.52
C LEU A 34 -6.14 5.05 13.88
N ALA A 35 -5.14 4.52 14.58
CA ALA A 35 -4.61 5.16 15.77
C ALA A 35 -4.09 6.56 15.42
N SER A 36 -4.09 7.45 16.41
CA SER A 36 -3.71 8.87 16.27
C SER A 36 -2.29 9.11 15.73
N GLY A 37 -1.43 8.09 15.64
CA GLY A 37 -0.07 8.22 15.09
C GLY A 37 0.05 8.12 13.56
N ALA A 38 -1.00 7.74 12.83
CA ALA A 38 -0.91 7.43 11.39
C ALA A 38 -0.97 8.67 10.48
N VAL A 39 -0.03 9.61 10.62
CA VAL A 39 -0.08 10.94 9.97
C VAL A 39 0.05 10.95 8.45
N SER A 40 0.70 9.92 7.88
CA SER A 40 0.84 9.72 6.43
C SER A 40 -0.20 8.77 5.84
N THR A 41 -1.08 8.18 6.66
CA THR A 41 -2.14 7.29 6.18
C THR A 41 -3.45 8.07 6.14
N ALA A 42 -4.01 8.28 4.95
CA ALA A 42 -5.27 8.99 4.77
C ALA A 42 -6.45 8.13 5.24
N TRP A 43 -6.44 6.86 4.86
CA TRP A 43 -7.49 5.90 5.19
C TRP A 43 -6.99 4.47 5.02
N LEU A 44 -7.68 3.55 5.70
CA LEU A 44 -7.49 2.12 5.61
C LEU A 44 -8.88 1.47 5.57
N HIS A 45 -9.14 0.66 4.54
CA HIS A 45 -10.36 -0.11 4.42
C HIS A 45 -10.03 -1.60 4.36
N ARG A 46 -10.84 -2.43 5.02
CA ARG A 46 -10.89 -3.86 4.76
C ARG A 46 -11.97 -4.12 3.73
N VAL A 47 -11.61 -4.76 2.62
CA VAL A 47 -12.56 -5.24 1.61
C VAL A 47 -12.66 -6.75 1.74
N ARG A 48 -13.87 -7.27 1.85
CA ARG A 48 -14.11 -8.71 1.99
C ARG A 48 -15.38 -9.12 1.29
N GLY A 49 -15.50 -10.40 0.98
CA GLY A 49 -16.67 -10.90 0.29
C GLY A 49 -16.69 -12.41 0.13
N THR A 50 -17.63 -12.85 -0.69
CA THR A 50 -17.78 -14.24 -1.12
C THR A 50 -17.85 -14.29 -2.64
N THR A 51 -17.37 -15.38 -3.23
CA THR A 51 -17.62 -15.70 -4.63
C THR A 51 -18.98 -16.37 -4.81
N THR A 52 -19.48 -16.45 -6.04
CA THR A 52 -20.67 -17.25 -6.39
C THR A 52 -20.49 -18.75 -6.09
N SER A 53 -19.24 -19.23 -6.05
CA SER A 53 -18.87 -20.57 -5.60
C SER A 53 -18.77 -20.72 -4.07
N GLY A 54 -19.02 -19.66 -3.30
CA GLY A 54 -19.00 -19.67 -1.82
C GLY A 54 -17.62 -19.48 -1.18
N VAL A 55 -16.58 -19.19 -1.97
CA VAL A 55 -15.22 -18.98 -1.46
C VAL A 55 -15.10 -17.58 -0.86
N ARG A 56 -14.62 -17.49 0.39
CA ARG A 56 -14.37 -16.21 1.06
C ARG A 56 -13.06 -15.60 0.62
N TRP A 57 -13.04 -14.29 0.47
CA TRP A 57 -11.85 -13.51 0.12
C TRP A 57 -11.81 -12.20 0.91
N SER A 58 -10.61 -11.68 1.13
CA SER A 58 -10.41 -10.36 1.73
C SER A 58 -9.02 -9.78 1.47
N PHE A 59 -8.93 -8.45 1.52
CA PHE A 59 -7.70 -7.68 1.42
C PHE A 59 -7.89 -6.30 2.09
N PHE A 60 -6.79 -5.60 2.36
CA PHE A 60 -6.82 -4.21 2.80
C PHE A 60 -6.50 -3.27 1.63
N VAL A 61 -7.12 -2.10 1.65
CA VAL A 61 -6.74 -0.98 0.79
C VAL A 61 -6.29 0.16 1.70
N LYS A 62 -5.01 0.53 1.60
CA LYS A 62 -4.38 1.57 2.40
C LYS A 62 -3.98 2.72 1.49
N SER A 63 -4.45 3.92 1.76
CA SER A 63 -3.95 5.13 1.07
C SER A 63 -2.95 5.85 1.97
N ILE A 64 -1.75 6.07 1.44
CA ILE A 64 -0.74 6.91 2.08
C ILE A 64 -0.44 8.15 1.22
N HIS A 65 -0.04 9.23 1.88
CA HIS A 65 0.18 10.53 1.26
C HIS A 65 1.37 11.27 1.90
N SER A 66 1.89 12.27 1.18
CA SER A 66 2.82 13.25 1.75
C SER A 66 2.23 13.84 3.02
N ILE A 67 3.07 14.03 4.03
CA ILE A 67 2.66 14.61 5.30
C ILE A 67 2.04 16.01 5.13
N GLU A 68 2.38 16.73 4.05
CA GLU A 68 1.80 18.03 3.69
C GLU A 68 0.27 18.01 3.53
N HIS A 69 -0.33 16.85 3.24
CA HIS A 69 -1.79 16.71 3.15
C HIS A 69 -2.45 16.29 4.47
N SER A 70 -1.69 16.14 5.55
CA SER A 70 -2.24 15.76 6.85
C SER A 70 -2.82 16.98 7.56
N ALA A 71 -4.09 16.93 7.93
CA ALA A 71 -4.75 17.97 8.72
C ALA A 71 -4.04 18.24 10.07
N ARG A 72 -3.24 17.29 10.56
CA ARG A 72 -2.42 17.49 11.78
C ARG A 72 -1.37 18.59 11.66
N LEU A 73 -0.98 19.00 10.44
CA LEU A 73 0.05 20.02 10.25
C LEU A 73 -0.52 21.44 10.32
N GLU A 74 -1.85 21.59 10.32
CA GLU A 74 -2.53 22.89 10.32
C GLU A 74 -2.17 23.71 11.57
N ASN A 75 -2.16 23.07 12.74
CA ASN A 75 -1.87 23.73 14.03
C ASN A 75 -0.39 23.66 14.46
N MET A 76 0.49 23.17 13.59
CA MET A 76 1.91 22.99 13.91
C MET A 76 2.72 24.27 13.63
N PRO A 77 3.69 24.64 14.49
CA PRO A 77 4.61 25.75 14.20
C PRO A 77 5.33 25.56 12.86
N GLU A 78 5.49 26.64 12.11
CA GLU A 78 6.04 26.62 10.74
C GLU A 78 7.41 25.93 10.65
N GLN A 79 8.31 26.22 11.58
CA GLN A 79 9.65 25.62 11.62
C GLN A 79 9.58 24.09 11.74
N MET A 80 8.62 23.58 12.52
CA MET A 80 8.43 22.14 12.71
C MET A 80 7.74 21.50 11.51
N ARG A 81 6.77 22.20 10.91
CA ARG A 81 6.13 21.81 9.65
C ARG A 81 7.17 21.63 8.53
N ALA A 82 8.06 22.60 8.35
CA ALA A 82 9.12 22.55 7.35
C ALA A 82 10.07 21.35 7.55
N VAL A 83 10.48 21.09 8.81
CA VAL A 83 11.32 19.94 9.14
C VAL A 83 10.63 18.61 8.85
N LEU A 84 9.35 18.46 9.24
CA LEU A 84 8.59 17.25 8.99
C LEU A 84 8.34 17.02 7.49
N SER A 85 7.91 18.04 6.74
CA SER A 85 7.72 17.91 5.28
C SER A 85 9.01 17.48 4.57
N ALA A 86 10.16 17.98 5.01
CA ALA A 86 11.44 17.64 4.39
C ALA A 86 11.97 16.24 4.76
N ARG A 87 11.64 15.71 5.95
CA ARG A 87 12.30 14.51 6.50
C ARG A 87 11.38 13.33 6.75
N PHE A 88 10.07 13.54 6.81
CA PHE A 88 9.14 12.48 7.18
C PHE A 88 9.07 11.43 6.06
N PRO A 89 9.36 10.16 6.36
CA PRO A 89 9.47 9.11 5.35
C PRO A 89 8.08 8.56 5.01
N TRP A 90 7.21 9.41 4.46
CA TRP A 90 5.80 9.08 4.23
C TRP A 90 5.60 7.89 3.28
N ARG A 91 6.60 7.57 2.46
CA ARG A 91 6.62 6.42 1.55
C ARG A 91 7.18 5.13 2.16
N ALA A 92 7.69 5.16 3.38
CA ALA A 92 8.44 4.03 3.96
C ALA A 92 7.68 2.71 3.86
N ASP A 93 6.38 2.70 4.15
CA ASP A 93 5.55 1.51 4.04
C ASP A 93 5.58 0.92 2.62
N ALA A 94 5.33 1.73 1.59
CA ALA A 94 5.37 1.28 0.20
C ALA A 94 6.77 0.85 -0.22
N ASP A 95 7.80 1.62 0.16
CA ASP A 95 9.17 1.37 -0.23
C ASP A 95 9.69 0.04 0.37
N VAL A 96 9.27 -0.32 1.59
CA VAL A 96 9.59 -1.62 2.21
C VAL A 96 9.03 -2.80 1.41
N HIS A 97 7.79 -2.71 0.93
CA HIS A 97 7.20 -3.75 0.08
C HIS A 97 7.89 -3.82 -1.29
N LEU A 98 8.31 -2.67 -1.85
CA LEU A 98 8.99 -2.61 -3.15
C LEU A 98 10.43 -3.10 -3.10
N ALA A 99 11.16 -2.80 -2.03
CA ALA A 99 12.57 -3.14 -1.88
C ALA A 99 12.82 -4.63 -1.62
N ARG A 100 11.79 -5.39 -1.21
CA ARG A 100 11.87 -6.84 -0.95
C ARG A 100 13.03 -7.23 -0.02
N HIS A 101 13.26 -6.43 1.03
CA HIS A 101 14.33 -6.69 1.98
C HIS A 101 14.22 -8.11 2.57
N PRO A 102 15.35 -8.83 2.71
CA PRO A 102 15.34 -10.15 3.31
C PRO A 102 14.94 -10.02 4.77
N LEU A 103 13.78 -10.60 5.10
CA LEU A 103 13.36 -10.79 6.48
C LEU A 103 13.97 -12.06 7.04
N PRO A 104 14.24 -12.13 8.36
CA PRO A 104 14.60 -13.39 9.02
C PRO A 104 13.58 -14.48 8.72
N ASP A 105 14.06 -15.72 8.59
CA ASP A 105 13.19 -16.89 8.44
C ASP A 105 12.11 -16.91 9.54
N GLY A 106 10.86 -17.13 9.15
CA GLY A 106 9.70 -17.04 10.03
C GLY A 106 9.02 -15.67 10.04
N LEU A 107 9.58 -14.65 9.37
CA LEU A 107 8.90 -13.39 9.09
C LEU A 107 8.61 -13.23 7.59
N ARG A 108 7.49 -12.60 7.28
CA ARG A 108 7.16 -12.13 5.93
C ARG A 108 6.38 -10.83 6.00
N LEU A 109 6.51 -10.01 4.97
CA LEU A 109 5.57 -8.92 4.74
C LEU A 109 4.24 -9.50 4.23
N PRO A 110 3.11 -8.82 4.48
CA PRO A 110 1.90 -9.03 3.71
C PRO A 110 2.18 -8.89 2.21
N ARG A 111 1.54 -9.69 1.36
CA ARG A 111 1.63 -9.49 -0.09
C ARG A 111 1.07 -8.11 -0.45
N MET A 112 1.77 -7.38 -1.31
CA MET A 112 1.25 -6.16 -1.93
C MET A 112 0.83 -6.48 -3.35
N TYR A 113 -0.48 -6.41 -3.61
CA TYR A 113 -1.06 -6.75 -4.90
C TYR A 113 -0.90 -5.61 -5.90
N ARG A 114 -1.16 -4.36 -5.50
CA ARG A 114 -1.22 -3.18 -6.40
C ARG A 114 -0.77 -1.89 -5.72
N LEU A 115 -0.34 -0.93 -6.55
CA LEU A 115 0.05 0.45 -6.18
C LEU A 115 -0.58 1.47 -7.15
N GLY A 116 -1.19 2.55 -6.64
CA GLY A 116 -1.84 3.62 -7.43
C GLY A 116 -1.05 4.95 -7.54
N ASP A 117 -1.50 5.85 -8.44
CA ASP A 117 -0.73 7.02 -8.93
C ASP A 117 -1.01 8.39 -8.24
N ASP A 118 -2.25 8.75 -7.92
CA ASP A 118 -2.60 10.10 -7.38
C ASP A 118 -2.30 10.26 -5.87
N ARG A 119 -2.27 9.12 -5.17
CA ARG A 119 -1.77 8.85 -3.82
C ARG A 119 -1.26 7.42 -3.88
N LEU A 120 -0.27 7.06 -3.07
CA LEU A 120 0.15 5.66 -3.01
C LEU A 120 -0.98 4.86 -2.35
N VAL A 121 -1.78 4.21 -3.18
CA VAL A 121 -2.84 3.29 -2.74
C VAL A 121 -2.29 1.88 -2.82
N MET A 122 -2.10 1.27 -1.66
CA MET A 122 -1.55 -0.07 -1.50
C MET A 122 -2.69 -1.06 -1.27
N TRP A 123 -2.74 -2.10 -2.09
CA TRP A 123 -3.66 -3.22 -1.91
C TRP A 123 -2.89 -4.37 -1.27
N LEU A 124 -3.27 -4.74 -0.05
CA LEU A 124 -2.47 -5.57 0.85
C LEU A 124 -3.23 -6.84 1.24
N GLU A 125 -2.50 -7.93 1.41
CA GLU A 125 -3.03 -9.16 1.99
C GLU A 125 -3.67 -8.91 3.37
N ASP A 126 -4.87 -9.45 3.56
CA ASP A 126 -5.51 -9.54 4.86
C ASP A 126 -5.02 -10.80 5.58
N VAL A 127 -4.00 -10.63 6.43
CA VAL A 127 -3.38 -11.73 7.17
C VAL A 127 -4.27 -12.09 8.37
N PRO A 128 -4.84 -13.30 8.41
CA PRO A 128 -5.71 -13.70 9.51
C PRO A 128 -4.92 -13.75 10.82
N VAL A 129 -5.54 -13.24 11.89
CA VAL A 129 -4.99 -13.39 13.24
C VAL A 129 -5.18 -14.83 13.67
N ALA A 130 -4.07 -15.53 13.92
CA ALA A 130 -4.13 -16.88 14.45
C ALA A 130 -4.64 -16.83 15.91
N PRO A 131 -5.69 -17.60 16.26
CA PRO A 131 -6.11 -17.74 17.65
C PRO A 131 -5.08 -18.60 18.37
N ALA A 132 -4.07 -17.96 18.94
CA ALA A 132 -2.99 -18.64 19.62
C ALA A 132 -2.69 -17.97 20.96
N THR A 133 -2.43 -18.79 21.98
CA THR A 133 -1.97 -18.31 23.27
C THR A 133 -0.58 -17.70 23.14
N TRP A 134 -0.44 -16.46 23.61
CA TRP A 134 0.85 -15.78 23.71
C TRP A 134 1.53 -16.15 25.02
N ASP A 135 2.17 -17.31 25.03
CA ASP A 135 3.06 -17.70 26.12
C ASP A 135 4.41 -16.97 26.03
N LEU A 136 5.20 -17.09 27.10
CA LEU A 136 6.52 -16.46 27.19
C LEU A 136 7.48 -16.95 26.09
N HIS A 137 7.36 -18.21 25.64
CA HIS A 137 8.19 -18.74 24.58
C HIS A 137 7.91 -18.04 23.25
N ARG A 138 6.64 -17.84 22.90
CA ARG A 138 6.20 -17.14 21.70
C ARG A 138 6.59 -15.67 21.73
N TYR A 139 6.44 -15.00 22.88
CA TYR A 139 6.94 -13.63 23.04
C TYR A 139 8.44 -13.54 22.81
N ARG A 140 9.24 -14.46 23.37
CA ARG A 140 10.69 -14.50 23.15
C ARG A 140 11.04 -14.74 21.69
N ALA A 141 10.35 -15.66 21.00
CA ALA A 141 10.55 -15.91 19.58
C ALA A 141 10.24 -14.66 18.73
N ALA A 142 9.09 -14.02 18.97
CA ALA A 142 8.72 -12.78 18.29
C ALA A 142 9.73 -11.66 18.54
N ALA A 143 10.16 -11.47 19.80
CA ALA A 143 11.16 -10.45 20.14
C ALA A 143 12.50 -10.67 19.44
N ARG A 144 12.96 -11.93 19.32
CA ARG A 144 14.18 -12.26 18.58
C ARG A 144 14.06 -11.95 17.09
N LEU A 145 12.94 -12.34 16.47
CA LEU A 145 12.67 -12.09 15.06
C LEU A 145 12.57 -10.59 14.76
N LEU A 146 11.81 -9.85 15.57
CA LEU A 146 11.67 -8.39 15.44
C LEU A 146 12.98 -7.65 15.72
N GLY A 147 13.75 -8.09 16.73
CA GLY A 147 15.08 -7.55 17.01
C GLY A 147 16.06 -7.81 15.87
N GLY A 148 15.99 -8.99 15.24
CA GLY A 148 16.74 -9.33 14.04
C GLY A 148 16.38 -8.45 12.85
N ALA A 149 15.09 -8.23 12.60
CA ALA A 149 14.60 -7.34 11.54
C ALA A 149 14.97 -5.86 11.78
N SER A 150 15.13 -5.45 13.05
CA SER A 150 15.46 -4.07 13.44
C SER A 150 16.96 -3.74 13.40
N ARG A 151 17.84 -4.73 13.17
CA ARG A 151 19.29 -4.47 13.05
C ARG A 151 19.55 -3.57 11.82
N ARG A 152 20.14 -2.41 12.11
CA ARG A 152 19.96 -1.11 11.43
C ARG A 152 20.57 -0.90 10.04
N ASP A 153 21.15 -1.90 9.41
CA ASP A 153 21.88 -1.67 8.14
C ASP A 153 20.97 -1.66 6.90
N GLN A 154 19.65 -1.87 7.08
CA GLN A 154 18.70 -2.04 5.97
C GLN A 154 17.73 -0.86 5.81
N TRP A 155 17.56 0.00 6.82
CA TRP A 155 16.53 1.04 6.83
C TRP A 155 17.04 2.45 6.44
N GLU A 156 18.27 2.82 6.83
CA GLU A 156 18.82 4.15 6.49
C GLU A 156 19.16 4.28 4.99
N GLY A 157 19.57 3.20 4.33
CA GLY A 157 19.84 3.15 2.89
C GLY A 157 18.58 3.20 2.02
N ALA A 158 17.46 2.62 2.51
CA ALA A 158 16.18 2.61 1.79
C ALA A 158 15.52 3.99 1.76
N VAL A 159 15.57 4.74 2.87
CA VAL A 159 14.96 6.06 2.99
C VAL A 159 15.82 7.17 2.34
N SER A 160 17.15 7.07 2.38
CA SER A 160 18.04 8.08 1.77
C SER A 160 18.45 7.79 0.31
N GLY A 161 18.48 6.52 -0.11
CA GLY A 161 18.96 6.11 -1.44
C GLY A 161 17.89 6.16 -2.54
N ALA A 162 16.65 5.83 -2.21
CA ALA A 162 15.54 5.84 -3.17
C ALA A 162 15.16 7.27 -3.60
N SER A 163 15.25 8.25 -2.69
CA SER A 163 14.98 9.66 -2.98
C SER A 163 16.00 10.26 -3.98
N ARG A 164 17.28 9.85 -3.91
CA ARG A 164 18.33 10.37 -4.81
C ARG A 164 18.31 9.79 -6.22
N ARG A 165 17.78 8.57 -6.43
CA ARG A 165 17.69 7.96 -7.77
C ARG A 165 16.39 8.31 -8.51
N ALA A 166 15.28 8.52 -7.81
CA ALA A 166 14.01 8.92 -8.42
C ALA A 166 13.97 10.39 -8.88
N GLY A 167 14.83 11.25 -8.31
CA GLY A 167 14.87 12.69 -8.62
C GLY A 167 15.56 13.07 -9.93
N ARG A 168 16.11 12.11 -10.71
CA ARG A 168 16.96 12.46 -11.86
C ARG A 168 16.48 12.09 -13.27
N ASP A 169 15.39 11.34 -13.46
CA ASP A 169 14.86 11.13 -14.82
C ASP A 169 13.44 10.53 -14.84
N VAL A 170 12.41 11.37 -14.64
CA VAL A 170 11.10 11.09 -15.27
C VAL A 170 10.47 12.40 -15.76
N ARG A 171 10.93 12.86 -16.92
CA ARG A 171 10.26 13.93 -17.66
C ARG A 171 8.96 13.37 -18.26
N TRP A 172 7.87 13.41 -17.50
CA TRP A 172 6.53 13.05 -17.97
C TRP A 172 6.08 14.01 -19.09
N ARG A 173 6.30 13.63 -20.36
CA ARG A 173 5.68 14.31 -21.50
C ARG A 173 4.19 13.98 -21.50
N ARG A 174 3.35 14.96 -21.14
CA ARG A 174 1.92 14.97 -21.49
C ARG A 174 1.77 14.87 -23.00
N ARG A 175 1.35 13.71 -23.52
CA ARG A 175 0.85 13.62 -24.90
C ARG A 175 -0.64 13.93 -24.85
N ARG A 176 -1.01 15.15 -25.26
CA ARG A 176 -2.41 15.51 -25.52
C ARG A 176 -2.95 14.56 -26.59
N SER A 177 -3.99 13.81 -26.29
CA SER A 177 -4.82 13.14 -27.28
C SER A 177 -5.48 14.21 -28.16
N ARG A 178 -5.06 14.30 -29.43
CA ARG A 178 -5.85 14.97 -30.46
C ARG A 178 -7.03 14.04 -30.77
N GLY A 179 -8.22 14.39 -30.30
CA GLY A 179 -9.46 13.78 -30.76
C GLY A 179 -9.63 14.06 -32.25
N SER A 180 -9.71 12.97 -33.02
CA SER A 180 -10.11 12.98 -34.42
C SER A 180 -11.63 13.12 -34.47
N ALA A 181 -12.11 14.26 -34.97
CA ALA A 181 -13.51 14.44 -35.35
C ALA A 181 -13.81 13.60 -36.60
N VAL A 182 -14.85 12.76 -36.53
CA VAL A 182 -15.43 12.07 -37.68
C VAL A 182 -16.56 12.98 -38.22
N PRO A 183 -16.54 13.39 -39.50
CA PRO A 183 -17.66 14.14 -40.06
C PRO A 183 -18.74 13.19 -40.59
N CYS A 184 -19.96 13.31 -40.06
CA CYS A 184 -21.15 12.73 -40.67
C CYS A 184 -21.45 13.48 -41.98
N ARG A 185 -21.45 12.75 -43.12
CA ARG A 185 -22.07 13.22 -44.37
C ARG A 185 -23.40 12.48 -44.55
N GLY A 186 -24.45 13.27 -44.74
CA GLY A 186 -25.79 12.78 -45.07
C GLY A 186 -25.89 12.23 -46.49
N ARG A 187 -26.92 11.41 -46.65
CA ARG A 187 -27.71 11.24 -47.88
C ARG A 187 -29.16 11.10 -47.45
#